data_AF-A0A6I2R9C3-F1
#
_entry.id   AF-A0A6I2R9C3-F1
#
_cell.length_a   1.000
_cell.length_b   1.000
_cell.length_c   1.000
_cell.angle_alpha   90.00
_cell.angle_beta   90.00
_cell.angle_gamma   90.00
#
_symmetry.space_group_name_H-M   'P 1'
#
loop_
_entity.id
_entity.type
_entity.pdbx_description
1 polymer ?
#
loop_
_entity_poly.entity_id
_entity_poly.type
_entity_poly.pdbx_seq_one_letter_code
_entity_poly.pdbx_strand_id
1 'polypeptide(L)'
;MVLKLDFRDDEIAQDMICLIMNDKNLQTPEKAVQSAVNEKLKNRLISEGWASIAYSIWGHDDGFERPFGTLEEPIFNVELSDIQWEIVREVAASEETDETTAVCYLLLFAMEQLGYHV
;
A
#
# COMPACT_ATOMS: atom_id res chain seq x y z
N MET A 1 16.98 -1.25 5.01
CA MET A 1 16.65 0.01 5.70
C MET A 1 15.36 -0.14 6.49
N VAL A 2 15.20 0.59 7.60
CA VAL A 2 13.98 0.51 8.43
C VAL A 2 13.11 1.74 8.17
N LEU A 3 11.87 1.53 7.73
CA LEU A 3 10.85 2.57 7.58
C LEU A 3 9.82 2.43 8.70
N LYS A 4 9.56 3.50 9.43
CA LYS A 4 8.46 3.53 10.41
C LYS A 4 7.20 4.04 9.72
N LEU A 5 6.16 3.23 9.70
CA LEU A 5 4.85 3.56 9.15
C LEU A 5 3.87 3.85 10.30
N ASP A 6 3.03 4.87 10.12
CA ASP A 6 2.03 5.30 11.08
C ASP A 6 0.70 5.51 10.36
N PHE A 7 -0.18 4.50 10.44
CA PHE A 7 -1.47 4.49 9.75
C PHE A 7 -2.65 4.66 10.71
N ARG A 8 -2.43 5.21 11.91
CA ARG A 8 -3.49 5.33 12.94
C ARG A 8 -4.75 6.03 12.43
N ASP A 9 -4.56 7.05 11.61
CA ASP A 9 -5.63 7.88 11.06
C ASP A 9 -5.88 7.59 9.57
N ASP A 10 -5.37 6.46 9.07
CA ASP A 10 -5.45 6.05 7.66
C ASP A 10 -6.12 4.67 7.55
N GLU A 11 -7.45 4.67 7.52
CA GLU A 11 -8.25 3.45 7.42
C GLU A 11 -8.07 2.73 6.07
N ILE A 12 -7.76 3.48 5.00
CA ILE A 12 -7.56 2.97 3.65
C ILE A 12 -6.28 2.12 3.61
N ALA A 13 -5.17 2.65 4.14
CA ALA A 13 -3.92 1.90 4.21
C ALA A 13 -4.05 0.65 5.10
N GLN A 14 -4.67 0.79 6.28
CA GLN A 14 -4.90 -0.33 7.18
C GLN A 14 -5.72 -1.45 6.49
N ASP A 15 -6.78 -1.08 5.79
CA ASP A 15 -7.66 -2.00 5.11
C ASP A 15 -6.97 -2.78 4.00
N MET A 16 -6.24 -2.09 3.13
CA MET A 16 -5.47 -2.74 2.06
C MET A 16 -4.43 -3.71 2.62
N ILE A 17 -3.75 -3.34 3.73
CA ILE A 17 -2.82 -4.23 4.41
C ILE A 17 -3.54 -5.48 4.91
N CYS A 18 -4.68 -5.33 5.59
CA CYS A 18 -5.49 -6.47 6.06
C CYS A 18 -5.90 -7.39 4.91
N LEU A 19 -6.34 -6.84 3.78
CA LEU A 19 -6.71 -7.62 2.61
C LEU A 19 -5.53 -8.37 2.00
N ILE A 20 -4.39 -7.70 1.82
CA ILE A 20 -3.17 -8.34 1.31
C ILE A 20 -2.70 -9.43 2.25
N MET A 21 -2.77 -9.21 3.57
CA MET A 21 -2.45 -10.22 4.57
C MET A 21 -3.33 -11.45 4.42
N ASN A 22 -4.65 -11.26 4.32
CA ASN A 22 -5.60 -12.37 4.18
C ASN A 22 -5.40 -13.13 2.87
N ASP A 23 -5.32 -12.42 1.74
CA ASP A 23 -5.25 -13.03 0.40
C ASP A 23 -3.93 -13.79 0.18
N LYS A 24 -2.82 -13.28 0.72
CA LYS A 24 -1.50 -13.91 0.63
C LYS A 24 -1.15 -14.78 1.85
N ASN A 25 -2.07 -14.96 2.80
CA ASN A 25 -1.86 -15.68 4.07
C ASN A 25 -0.62 -15.20 4.87
N LEU A 26 -0.40 -13.88 4.90
CA LEU A 26 0.71 -13.25 5.61
C LEU A 26 0.34 -12.91 7.05
N GLN A 27 1.26 -13.19 7.96
CA GLN A 27 1.00 -13.10 9.39
C GLN A 27 1.30 -11.71 9.98
N THR A 28 1.93 -10.81 9.23
CA THR A 28 2.33 -9.48 9.71
C THR A 28 2.08 -8.37 8.69
N PRO A 29 1.76 -7.14 9.13
CA PRO A 29 1.65 -5.96 8.28
C PRO A 29 2.92 -5.69 7.46
N GLU A 30 4.08 -5.86 8.10
CA GLU A 30 5.39 -5.72 7.46
C GLU A 30 5.51 -6.60 6.20
N LYS A 31 5.13 -7.88 6.29
CA LYS A 31 5.20 -8.80 5.15
C LYS A 31 4.25 -8.39 4.02
N ALA A 32 3.09 -7.84 4.36
CA ALA A 32 2.15 -7.33 3.37
C ALA A 32 2.77 -6.15 2.60
N VAL A 33 3.34 -5.18 3.30
CA VAL A 33 4.07 -4.05 2.70
C VAL A 33 5.22 -4.54 1.83
N GLN A 34 6.10 -5.39 2.35
CA GLN A 34 7.21 -5.97 1.58
C GLN A 34 6.74 -6.67 0.29
N SER A 35 5.58 -7.32 0.33
CA SER A 35 5.02 -7.99 -0.85
C SER A 35 4.46 -7.02 -1.92
N ALA A 36 4.07 -5.81 -1.50
CA ALA A 36 3.55 -4.75 -2.38
C ALA A 36 4.69 -3.87 -2.94
N VAL A 37 5.82 -3.76 -2.25
CA VAL A 37 6.98 -3.01 -2.74
C VAL A 37 7.79 -3.89 -3.71
N ASN A 38 7.50 -3.79 -5.01
CA ASN A 38 8.25 -4.48 -6.07
C ASN A 38 8.29 -3.68 -7.38
N GLU A 39 9.26 -4.00 -8.25
CA GLU A 39 9.50 -3.26 -9.50
C GLU A 39 8.32 -3.26 -10.47
N LYS A 40 7.57 -4.38 -10.53
CA LYS A 40 6.42 -4.49 -11.44
C LYS A 40 5.34 -3.46 -11.07
N LEU A 41 5.02 -3.35 -9.78
CA LEU A 41 4.03 -2.40 -9.30
C LEU A 41 4.51 -0.96 -9.41
N LYS A 42 5.78 -0.69 -9.07
CA LYS A 42 6.42 0.63 -9.29
C LYS A 42 6.25 1.10 -10.74
N ASN A 43 6.66 0.28 -11.70
CA ASN A 43 6.65 0.66 -13.11
C ASN A 43 5.23 0.94 -13.62
N ARG A 44 4.24 0.19 -13.14
CA ARG A 44 2.83 0.45 -13.45
C ARG A 44 2.36 1.75 -12.83
N LEU A 45 2.57 1.94 -11.52
CA LEU A 45 2.19 3.14 -10.78
C LEU A 45 2.67 4.40 -11.50
N ILE A 46 3.98 4.49 -11.77
CA ILE A 46 4.60 5.66 -12.42
C ILE A 46 4.06 5.86 -13.85
N SER A 47 3.81 4.77 -14.59
CA SER A 47 3.32 4.86 -15.96
C SER A 47 1.86 5.30 -16.03
N GLU A 48 1.05 4.97 -15.03
CA GLU A 48 -0.39 5.19 -15.06
C GLU A 48 -0.80 6.52 -14.38
N GLY A 49 -0.07 6.97 -13.36
CA GLY A 49 -0.16 8.33 -12.81
C GLY A 49 -1.50 8.69 -12.14
N TRP A 50 -2.34 7.71 -11.81
CA TRP A 50 -3.64 7.93 -11.18
C TRP A 50 -3.71 7.58 -9.69
N ALA A 51 -2.57 7.18 -9.09
CA ALA A 51 -2.53 6.60 -7.74
C ALA A 51 -3.19 7.49 -6.67
N SER A 52 -2.90 8.79 -6.68
CA SER A 52 -3.48 9.76 -5.74
C SER A 52 -5.01 9.85 -5.82
N ILE A 53 -5.55 9.88 -7.05
CA ILE A 53 -6.99 9.94 -7.29
C ILE A 53 -7.65 8.66 -6.83
N ALA A 54 -7.15 7.51 -7.27
CA ALA A 54 -7.72 6.21 -6.94
C ALA A 54 -7.65 5.90 -5.45
N TYR A 55 -6.56 6.30 -4.78
CA TYR A 55 -6.43 6.15 -3.34
C TYR A 55 -7.54 6.90 -2.60
N SER A 56 -7.88 8.12 -3.03
CA SER A 56 -8.94 8.93 -2.41
C SER A 56 -10.36 8.41 -2.58
N ILE A 57 -10.57 7.45 -3.48
CA ILE A 57 -11.88 6.84 -3.77
C ILE A 57 -11.94 5.36 -3.37
N TRP A 58 -10.92 4.83 -2.71
CA TRP A 58 -10.92 3.45 -2.23
C TRP A 58 -12.10 3.21 -1.28
N GLY A 59 -12.91 2.21 -1.58
CA GLY A 59 -14.10 1.88 -0.78
C GLY A 59 -15.29 2.84 -0.97
N HIS A 60 -15.23 3.77 -1.93
CA HIS A 60 -16.34 4.66 -2.28
C HIS A 60 -17.33 4.09 -3.30
N ASP A 61 -17.12 2.87 -3.79
CA ASP A 61 -18.08 2.22 -4.70
C ASP A 61 -19.42 1.95 -3.98
N ASP A 62 -20.53 2.20 -4.66
CA ASP A 62 -21.90 2.01 -4.14
C ASP A 62 -22.17 0.54 -3.73
N GLY A 63 -21.32 -0.38 -4.18
CA GLY A 63 -21.30 -1.81 -3.83
C GLY A 63 -20.23 -2.23 -2.82
N PHE A 64 -19.59 -1.31 -2.10
CA PHE A 64 -18.62 -1.66 -1.05
C PHE A 64 -19.33 -2.22 0.18
N GLU A 65 -19.58 -3.53 0.17
CA GLU A 65 -20.47 -4.22 1.13
C GLU A 65 -19.81 -4.63 2.45
N ARG A 66 -18.56 -4.22 2.72
CA ARG A 66 -17.83 -4.62 3.94
C ARG A 66 -17.26 -3.44 4.71
N PRO A 67 -17.10 -3.54 6.04
CA PRO A 67 -16.33 -2.56 6.79
C PRO A 67 -14.84 -2.63 6.40
N PHE A 68 -14.15 -1.50 6.55
CA PHE A 68 -12.69 -1.43 6.46
C PHE A 68 -12.06 -2.33 7.54
N GLY A 69 -11.02 -3.07 7.15
CA GLY A 69 -10.18 -3.82 8.06
C GLY A 69 -9.28 -2.87 8.85
N THR A 70 -9.09 -3.15 10.13
CA THR A 70 -8.25 -2.35 11.03
C THR A 70 -7.08 -3.18 11.53
N LEU A 71 -5.90 -2.58 11.59
CA LEU A 71 -4.72 -3.23 12.15
C LEU A 71 -4.78 -3.18 13.68
N GLU A 72 -4.41 -4.29 14.34
CA GLU A 72 -4.24 -4.29 15.79
C GLU A 72 -3.13 -3.32 16.23
N GLU A 73 -2.04 -3.28 15.46
CA GLU A 73 -0.93 -2.33 15.63
C GLU A 73 -0.75 -1.49 14.35
N PRO A 74 -1.39 -0.31 14.25
CA PRO A 74 -1.34 0.53 13.04
C PRO A 74 -0.04 1.35 12.92
N ILE A 75 0.84 1.30 13.93
CA ILE A 75 2.19 1.87 13.88
C ILE A 75 3.18 0.71 13.95
N PHE A 76 3.99 0.53 12.91
CA PHE A 76 4.97 -0.55 12.87
C PHE A 76 6.19 -0.17 12.04
N ASN A 77 7.28 -0.91 12.24
CA ASN A 77 8.48 -0.78 11.42
C ASN A 77 8.44 -1.82 10.30
N VAL A 78 8.98 -1.45 9.14
CA VAL A 78 9.16 -2.33 8.00
C VAL A 78 10.64 -2.36 7.63
N GLU A 79 11.25 -3.54 7.67
CA GLU A 79 12.59 -3.73 7.14
C GLU A 79 12.53 -3.92 5.62
N LEU A 80 12.97 -2.92 4.87
CA LEU A 80 13.05 -2.99 3.42
C LEU A 80 14.46 -3.38 2.99
N SER A 81 14.57 -4.27 1.99
CA SER A 81 15.83 -4.47 1.26
C SER A 81 16.27 -3.17 0.57
N ASP A 82 17.53 -3.07 0.15
CA ASP A 82 18.03 -1.87 -0.53
C ASP A 82 17.25 -1.57 -1.83
N ILE A 83 16.88 -2.63 -2.57
CA ILE A 83 16.05 -2.54 -3.78
C ILE A 83 14.65 -2.01 -3.45
N GLN A 84 14.01 -2.55 -2.40
CA GLN A 84 12.69 -2.08 -1.99
C GLN A 84 12.72 -0.64 -1.49
N TRP A 85 13.78 -0.26 -0.78
CA TRP A 85 13.97 1.11 -0.34
C TRP A 85 14.11 2.07 -1.53
N GLU A 86 14.89 1.70 -2.54
CA GLU A 86 15.02 2.48 -3.78
C GLU A 86 13.67 2.62 -4.50
N ILE A 87 12.89 1.54 -4.59
CA ILE A 87 11.53 1.57 -5.17
C ILE A 87 10.64 2.59 -4.46
N VAL A 88 10.58 2.56 -3.12
CA VAL A 88 9.75 3.50 -2.35
C VAL A 88 10.20 4.94 -2.62
N ARG A 89 11.50 5.20 -2.66
CA ARG A 89 12.03 6.54 -2.92
C ARG A 89 11.77 7.03 -4.34
N GLU A 90 11.82 6.16 -5.33
CA GLU A 90 11.50 6.51 -6.71
C GLU A 90 10.01 6.85 -6.87
N VAL A 91 9.11 6.09 -6.25
CA VAL A 91 7.67 6.41 -6.24
C VAL A 91 7.42 7.73 -5.52
N ALA A 92 8.01 7.92 -4.33
CA ALA A 92 7.88 9.16 -3.56
C ALA A 92 8.34 10.38 -4.39
N ALA A 93 9.47 10.27 -5.09
CA ALA A 93 9.97 11.35 -5.95
C ALA A 93 9.09 11.58 -7.19
N SER A 94 8.59 10.51 -7.83
CA SER A 94 7.75 10.60 -9.02
C SER A 94 6.39 11.23 -8.74
N GLU A 95 5.80 10.92 -7.59
CA GLU A 95 4.47 11.37 -7.17
C GLU A 95 4.53 12.62 -6.27
N GLU A 96 5.71 13.21 -6.10
CA GLU A 96 5.97 14.40 -5.26
C GLU A 96 5.40 14.25 -3.82
N THR A 97 5.63 13.09 -3.21
CA THR A 97 5.08 12.71 -1.89
C THR A 97 6.13 12.10 -0.95
N ASP A 98 5.74 11.77 0.27
CA ASP A 98 6.62 11.11 1.24
C ASP A 98 6.63 9.57 1.09
N GLU A 99 7.58 8.91 1.74
CA GLU A 99 7.75 7.46 1.66
C GLU A 99 6.55 6.67 2.20
N THR A 100 5.81 7.21 3.17
CA THR A 100 4.61 6.56 3.73
C THR A 100 3.50 6.56 2.70
N THR A 101 3.24 7.70 2.08
CA THR A 101 2.26 7.84 1.01
C THR A 101 2.65 7.02 -0.24
N ALA A 102 3.94 6.96 -0.58
CA ALA A 102 4.42 6.10 -1.64
C ALA A 102 4.14 4.60 -1.37
N VAL A 103 4.26 4.16 -0.12
CA VAL A 103 3.85 2.81 0.29
C VAL A 103 2.35 2.62 0.11
N CYS A 104 1.52 3.60 0.48
CA CYS A 104 0.07 3.56 0.26
C CYS A 104 -0.31 3.36 -1.21
N TYR A 105 0.36 4.05 -2.13
CA TYR A 105 0.13 3.88 -3.56
C TYR A 105 0.60 2.51 -4.08
N LEU A 106 1.71 1.99 -3.57
CA LEU A 106 2.15 0.63 -3.92
C LEU A 106 1.17 -0.44 -3.40
N LEU A 107 0.58 -0.25 -2.21
CA LEU A 107 -0.47 -1.11 -1.68
C LEU A 107 -1.70 -1.09 -2.60
N LEU A 108 -2.12 0.09 -3.07
CA LEU A 108 -3.25 0.24 -3.99
C LEU A 108 -3.06 -0.56 -5.30
N PHE A 109 -1.88 -0.46 -5.91
CA PHE A 109 -1.56 -1.24 -7.11
C PHE A 109 -1.42 -2.75 -6.83
N ALA A 110 -1.06 -3.11 -5.60
CA ALA A 110 -1.11 -4.51 -5.18
C ALA A 110 -2.56 -4.99 -5.07
N MET A 111 -3.50 -4.17 -4.58
CA MET A 111 -4.93 -4.50 -4.53
C MET A 111 -5.49 -4.80 -5.92
N GLU A 112 -5.21 -3.95 -6.89
CA GLU A 112 -5.61 -4.17 -8.28
C GLU A 112 -5.04 -5.49 -8.83
N GLN A 113 -3.76 -5.80 -8.54
CA GLN A 113 -3.15 -7.07 -8.95
C GLN A 113 -3.84 -8.30 -8.31
N LEU A 114 -4.38 -8.16 -7.10
CA LEU A 114 -5.14 -9.20 -6.42
C LEU A 114 -6.59 -9.30 -6.92
N GLY A 115 -6.99 -8.46 -7.89
CA GLY A 115 -8.30 -8.48 -8.51
C GLY A 115 -9.36 -7.65 -7.78
N TYR A 116 -8.95 -6.80 -6.84
CA TYR A 116 -9.86 -5.83 -6.23
C TYR A 116 -10.07 -4.66 -7.19
N HIS A 117 -11.30 -4.15 -7.22
CA HIS A 117 -11.62 -2.96 -8.01
C HIS A 117 -11.05 -1.71 -7.33
N VAL A 118 -10.34 -0.91 -8.13
CA VAL A 118 -9.70 0.36 -7.78
C VAL A 118 -10.26 1.44 -8.70
#